data_AF-M5S6N7-F1
#
_entry.id   AF-M5S6N7-F1
#
_cell.length_a   1.000
_cell.length_b   1.000
_cell.length_c   1.000
_cell.angle_alpha   90.00
_cell.angle_beta   90.00
_cell.angle_gamma   90.00
#
_symmetry.space_group_name_H-M   'P 1'
#
loop_
_entity.id
_entity.type
_entity.pdbx_description
1 polymer ?
#
loop_
_entity_poly.entity_id
_entity_poly.type
_entity_poly.pdbx_seq_one_letter_code
_entity_poly.pdbx_strand_id
1 'polypeptide(L)'
;MSDSDPSDVNQSASDTAASDTADSQVAEEQGPGWMPAILAATLLMGMAGFIFCGVSTWFLFQKRGELAVRTIRGSYIPDIEQSRLSPEQKQLLVKRLETFAESVERNEYENWQAAGVMQRLQRLPVLQWGELAAVESFVLSQDEGDTEESLKQISRLRRAAELDQATSFDFEDVLSPVHEPADNAQGRQLIQPLTATAVDEVIVRARLVADRSEVPDEKFTDISLDAIVQEQIDAGIAEGGF
;
A
#
# COMPACT_ATOMS: atom_id res chain seq x y z
N MET A 1 15.14 -51.05 -66.49
CA MET A 1 16.08 -51.94 -67.20
C MET A 1 17.11 -51.04 -67.84
N SER A 2 18.39 -51.31 -67.57
CA SER A 2 19.55 -50.93 -68.38
C SER A 2 19.78 -49.45 -68.72
N ASP A 3 21.00 -48.96 -68.90
CA ASP A 3 22.38 -49.32 -68.55
C ASP A 3 23.24 -48.25 -69.27
N SER A 4 24.50 -48.12 -68.89
CA SER A 4 25.59 -47.62 -69.74
C SER A 4 25.57 -46.15 -70.22
N ASP A 5 26.38 -45.39 -69.48
CA ASP A 5 27.34 -44.38 -69.97
C ASP A 5 27.97 -44.65 -71.35
N PRO A 6 28.39 -43.59 -72.07
CA PRO A 6 29.79 -43.55 -72.47
C PRO A 6 30.49 -42.18 -72.33
N SER A 7 31.75 -42.20 -71.86
CA SER A 7 32.98 -41.89 -72.62
C SER A 7 32.90 -40.85 -73.76
N ASP A 8 33.87 -39.96 -74.00
CA ASP A 8 35.17 -39.69 -73.38
C ASP A 8 35.76 -38.37 -73.95
N VAL A 9 36.78 -37.80 -73.29
CA VAL A 9 37.95 -37.07 -73.88
C VAL A 9 37.72 -36.05 -75.04
N ASN A 10 38.10 -34.77 -74.86
CA ASN A 10 39.46 -34.32 -75.27
C ASN A 10 39.86 -32.85 -74.94
N GLN A 11 41.13 -32.69 -74.54
CA GLN A 11 42.10 -31.57 -74.71
C GLN A 11 41.59 -30.13 -75.00
N SER A 12 42.12 -29.13 -74.29
CA SER A 12 43.53 -28.74 -74.51
C SER A 12 44.20 -28.06 -73.30
N ALA A 13 45.48 -28.39 -73.09
CA ALA A 13 46.36 -27.78 -72.11
C ALA A 13 47.62 -27.23 -72.80
N SER A 14 48.11 -26.07 -72.35
CA SER A 14 49.41 -25.39 -72.62
C SER A 14 49.24 -23.88 -72.30
N ASP A 15 50.21 -23.02 -71.95
CA ASP A 15 51.59 -23.09 -71.40
C ASP A 15 52.02 -21.62 -71.07
N THR A 16 52.99 -21.25 -70.22
CA THR A 16 53.85 -21.94 -69.24
C THR A 16 54.44 -20.90 -68.23
N ALA A 17 55.32 -21.32 -67.31
CA ALA A 17 56.19 -20.53 -66.41
C ALA A 17 55.52 -19.81 -65.20
N ALA A 18 55.84 -20.03 -63.92
CA ALA A 18 56.99 -20.57 -63.15
C ALA A 18 57.99 -19.52 -62.60
N SER A 19 58.54 -19.86 -61.42
CA SER A 19 59.35 -19.06 -60.48
C SER A 19 58.57 -17.99 -59.66
N ASP A 20 58.89 -17.73 -58.38
CA ASP A 20 59.89 -18.38 -57.52
C ASP A 20 59.53 -18.34 -56.01
N THR A 21 60.24 -19.15 -55.24
CA THR A 21 60.39 -19.21 -53.76
C THR A 21 59.76 -18.11 -52.89
N ALA A 22 59.07 -18.53 -51.82
CA ALA A 22 59.57 -18.36 -50.45
C ALA A 22 58.78 -19.19 -49.41
N ASP A 23 59.50 -19.88 -48.54
CA ASP A 23 59.01 -20.41 -47.26
C ASP A 23 58.72 -19.25 -46.30
N SER A 24 57.54 -19.19 -45.69
CA SER A 24 57.22 -18.27 -44.59
C SER A 24 56.04 -18.76 -43.76
N GLN A 25 56.38 -19.16 -42.55
CA GLN A 25 55.50 -19.50 -41.44
C GLN A 25 54.65 -18.31 -40.95
N VAL A 26 53.74 -18.64 -40.03
CA VAL A 26 53.19 -17.80 -38.93
C VAL A 26 51.77 -17.23 -39.10
N ALA A 27 50.96 -17.59 -38.10
CA ALA A 27 49.72 -16.98 -37.62
C ALA A 27 48.44 -17.03 -38.49
N GLU A 28 47.66 -18.09 -38.24
CA GLU A 28 46.22 -17.88 -38.02
C GLU A 28 46.04 -17.01 -36.76
N GLU A 29 45.99 -15.68 -36.92
CA GLU A 29 45.55 -14.80 -35.84
C GLU A 29 44.02 -14.94 -35.65
N GLN A 30 43.61 -15.99 -34.93
CA GLN A 30 42.33 -15.98 -34.21
C GLN A 30 42.44 -14.99 -33.06
N GLY A 31 42.38 -13.69 -33.39
CA GLY A 31 42.30 -12.63 -32.40
C GLY A 31 41.11 -12.87 -31.46
N PRO A 32 41.23 -12.56 -30.17
CA PRO A 32 40.20 -12.88 -29.17
C PRO A 32 38.88 -12.21 -29.57
N GLY A 33 37.95 -13.01 -30.08
CA GLY A 33 36.67 -12.52 -30.60
C GLY A 33 35.91 -11.74 -29.52
N TRP A 34 35.08 -10.78 -29.89
CA TRP A 34 34.53 -9.81 -28.92
C TRP A 34 33.47 -10.40 -27.95
N MET A 35 33.12 -11.68 -28.09
CA MET A 35 32.12 -12.36 -27.26
C MET A 35 32.43 -12.38 -25.74
N PRO A 36 33.68 -12.65 -25.27
CA PRO A 36 34.02 -12.56 -23.86
C PRO A 36 33.99 -11.12 -23.33
N ALA A 37 34.25 -10.12 -24.19
CA ALA A 37 34.15 -8.71 -23.81
C ALA A 37 32.68 -8.29 -23.62
N ILE A 38 31.77 -8.75 -24.50
CA ILE A 38 30.32 -8.55 -24.34
C ILE A 38 29.80 -9.28 -23.09
N LEU A 39 30.23 -10.53 -22.85
CA LEU A 39 29.89 -11.27 -21.63
C LEU A 39 30.40 -10.56 -20.37
N ALA A 40 31.65 -10.09 -20.35
CA ALA A 40 32.18 -9.32 -19.23
C ALA A 40 31.42 -8.00 -19.01
N ALA A 41 31.09 -7.27 -20.08
CA ALA A 41 30.32 -6.03 -20.00
C ALA A 41 28.90 -6.27 -19.44
N THR A 42 28.19 -7.29 -19.92
CA THR A 42 26.86 -7.65 -19.41
C THR A 42 26.90 -8.15 -17.95
N LEU A 43 27.93 -8.90 -17.57
CA LEU A 43 28.14 -9.32 -16.18
C LEU A 43 28.37 -8.11 -15.25
N LEU A 44 29.24 -7.18 -15.64
CA LEU A 44 29.52 -5.95 -14.89
C LEU A 44 28.27 -5.04 -14.81
N MET A 45 27.51 -4.92 -15.90
CA MET A 45 26.24 -4.18 -15.90
C MET A 45 25.20 -4.80 -14.96
N GLY A 46 25.12 -6.14 -14.93
CA GLY A 46 24.28 -6.88 -13.99
C GLY A 46 24.70 -6.66 -12.53
N MET A 47 26.00 -6.77 -12.23
CA MET A 47 26.55 -6.48 -10.90
C MET A 47 26.28 -5.04 -10.45
N ALA A 48 26.49 -4.06 -11.34
CA ALA A 48 26.17 -2.66 -11.08
C ALA A 48 24.66 -2.45 -10.82
N GLY A 49 23.79 -3.14 -11.55
CA GLY A 49 22.34 -3.15 -11.33
C GLY A 49 21.96 -3.68 -9.94
N PHE A 50 22.55 -4.79 -9.50
CA PHE A 50 22.33 -5.32 -8.14
C PHE A 50 22.84 -4.39 -7.05
N ILE A 51 24.02 -3.79 -7.22
CA ILE A 51 24.57 -2.80 -6.26
C ILE A 51 23.66 -1.58 -6.19
N PHE A 52 23.24 -1.02 -7.34
CA PHE A 52 22.36 0.13 -7.38
C PHE A 52 20.99 -0.16 -6.76
N CYS A 53 20.43 -1.34 -7.00
CA CYS A 53 19.20 -1.79 -6.36
C CYS A 53 19.36 -1.86 -4.83
N GLY A 54 20.42 -2.51 -4.34
CA GLY A 54 20.72 -2.62 -2.90
C GLY A 54 20.92 -1.27 -2.22
N VAL A 55 21.69 -0.35 -2.83
CA VAL A 55 21.92 1.01 -2.31
C VAL A 55 20.63 1.83 -2.32
N SER A 56 19.83 1.76 -3.39
CA SER A 56 18.53 2.45 -3.48
C SER A 56 17.58 1.95 -2.41
N THR A 57 17.48 0.63 -2.23
CA THR A 57 16.67 0.00 -1.18
C THR A 57 17.13 0.42 0.21
N TRP A 58 18.44 0.39 0.50
CA TRP A 58 18.99 0.84 1.79
C TRP A 58 18.69 2.31 2.08
N PHE A 59 18.85 3.19 1.08
CA PHE A 59 18.53 4.61 1.21
C PHE A 59 17.03 4.85 1.46
N LEU A 60 16.15 4.12 0.77
CA LEU A 60 14.70 4.13 1.03
C LEU A 60 14.37 3.63 2.44
N PHE A 61 15.07 2.61 2.96
CA PHE A 61 14.91 2.14 4.34
C PHE A 61 15.30 3.20 5.36
N GLN A 62 16.38 3.96 5.14
CA GLN A 62 16.75 5.07 6.03
C GLN A 62 15.74 6.22 6.03
N LYS A 63 15.04 6.45 4.91
CA LYS A 63 14.07 7.53 4.75
C LYS A 63 12.65 7.21 5.23
N ARG A 64 12.38 6.02 5.80
CA ARG A 64 11.02 5.62 6.22
C ARG A 64 10.45 6.51 7.33
N GLY A 65 11.24 6.88 8.34
CA GLY A 65 10.82 7.81 9.39
C GLY A 65 10.44 9.19 8.84
N GLU A 66 11.28 9.76 7.96
CA GLU A 66 11.02 11.05 7.30
C GLU A 66 9.76 11.01 6.42
N LEU A 67 9.52 9.89 5.72
CA LEU A 67 8.28 9.70 4.96
C LEU A 67 7.06 9.56 5.88
N ALA A 68 7.15 8.84 6.99
CA ALA A 68 6.06 8.74 7.97
C ALA A 68 5.67 10.11 8.54
N VAL A 69 6.66 10.90 8.98
CA VAL A 69 6.46 12.28 9.46
C VAL A 69 5.82 13.16 8.38
N ARG A 70 6.30 13.05 7.13
CA ARG A 70 5.75 13.80 5.99
C ARG A 70 4.30 13.40 5.68
N THR A 71 3.94 12.12 5.78
CA THR A 71 2.55 11.66 5.59
C THR A 71 1.65 12.12 6.74
N ILE A 72 2.11 12.02 8.00
CA ILE A 72 1.34 12.47 9.16
C ILE A 72 1.03 13.96 9.06
N ARG A 73 2.05 14.81 8.91
CA ARG A 73 1.88 16.27 8.86
C ARG A 73 1.32 16.79 7.53
N GLY A 74 1.59 16.09 6.43
CA GLY A 74 1.25 16.55 5.07
C GLY A 74 -0.09 16.05 4.52
N SER A 75 -0.69 15.01 5.11
CA SER A 75 -2.03 14.55 4.74
C SER A 75 -2.89 14.18 5.94
N TYR A 76 -2.40 13.30 6.84
CA TYR A 76 -3.28 12.69 7.86
C TYR A 76 -3.81 13.69 8.91
N ILE A 77 -2.96 14.62 9.39
CA ILE A 77 -3.39 15.72 10.27
C ILE A 77 -4.39 16.65 9.55
N PRO A 78 -4.09 17.18 8.35
CA PRO A 78 -5.07 17.95 7.56
C PRO A 78 -6.41 17.24 7.33
N ASP A 79 -6.41 15.92 7.07
CA ASP A 79 -7.63 15.13 6.87
C ASP A 79 -8.44 15.03 8.18
N ILE A 80 -7.78 14.86 9.33
CA ILE A 80 -8.41 14.89 10.66
C ILE A 80 -8.97 16.28 10.99
N GLU A 81 -8.25 17.35 10.67
CA GLU A 81 -8.72 18.73 10.85
C GLU A 81 -9.97 19.03 10.00
N GLN A 82 -10.04 18.49 8.79
CA GLN A 82 -11.18 18.62 7.87
C GLN A 82 -12.35 17.65 8.17
N SER A 83 -12.10 16.58 8.93
CA SER A 83 -13.11 15.55 9.27
C SER A 83 -14.33 16.08 10.06
N ARG A 84 -15.34 15.23 10.26
CA ARG A 84 -16.53 15.55 11.09
C ARG A 84 -16.36 15.27 12.59
N LEU A 85 -15.13 14.99 13.06
CA LEU A 85 -14.84 14.76 14.48
C LEU A 85 -15.12 16.00 15.36
N SER A 86 -15.36 15.79 16.66
CA SER A 86 -15.53 16.91 17.59
C SER A 86 -14.25 17.76 17.70
N PRO A 87 -14.32 19.06 18.03
CA PRO A 87 -13.15 19.90 18.22
C PRO A 87 -12.14 19.34 19.22
N GLU A 88 -12.63 18.73 20.30
CA GLU A 88 -11.84 18.11 21.37
C GLU A 88 -11.13 16.84 20.86
N GLN A 89 -11.85 15.98 20.12
CA GLN A 89 -11.30 14.78 19.50
C GLN A 89 -10.21 15.12 18.48
N LYS A 90 -10.43 16.15 17.64
CA LYS A 90 -9.43 16.65 16.68
C LYS A 90 -8.17 17.10 17.39
N GLN A 91 -8.28 17.97 18.39
CA GLN A 91 -7.12 18.46 19.15
C GLN A 91 -6.33 17.33 19.82
N LEU A 92 -7.03 16.36 20.40
CA LEU A 92 -6.40 15.23 21.08
C LEU A 92 -5.66 14.31 20.10
N LEU A 93 -6.27 13.98 18.96
CA LEU A 93 -5.66 13.16 17.91
C LEU A 93 -4.49 13.85 17.22
N VAL A 94 -4.66 15.11 16.81
CA VAL A 94 -3.58 15.89 16.18
C VAL A 94 -2.38 15.97 17.13
N LYS A 95 -2.59 16.29 18.40
CA LYS A 95 -1.51 16.31 19.40
C LYS A 95 -0.80 14.96 19.57
N ARG A 96 -1.53 13.83 19.59
CA ARG A 96 -0.92 12.49 19.66
C ARG A 96 -0.05 12.22 18.42
N LEU A 97 -0.57 12.53 17.23
CA LEU A 97 0.11 12.32 15.95
C LEU A 97 1.33 13.25 15.78
N GLU A 98 1.25 14.50 16.24
CA GLU A 98 2.39 15.42 16.31
C GLU A 98 3.46 14.90 17.27
N THR A 99 3.07 14.46 18.47
CA THR A 99 4.00 13.89 19.47
C THR A 99 4.74 12.67 18.89
N PHE A 100 4.01 11.77 18.22
CA PHE A 100 4.61 10.63 17.54
C PHE A 100 5.55 11.06 16.40
N ALA A 101 5.13 11.99 15.55
CA ALA A 101 5.96 12.51 14.46
C ALA A 101 7.25 13.19 14.97
N GLU A 102 7.17 13.97 16.05
CA GLU A 102 8.37 14.54 16.70
C GLU A 102 9.30 13.45 17.23
N SER A 103 8.79 12.39 17.88
CA SER A 103 9.60 11.28 18.35
C SER A 103 10.31 10.55 17.21
N VAL A 104 9.65 10.38 16.05
CA VAL A 104 10.28 9.86 14.83
C VAL A 104 11.38 10.82 14.32
N GLU A 105 11.14 12.14 14.29
CA GLU A 105 12.18 13.13 13.89
C GLU A 105 13.37 13.17 14.85
N ARG A 106 13.14 12.97 16.16
CA ARG A 106 14.21 12.86 17.18
C ARG A 106 14.98 11.54 17.10
N ASN A 107 14.61 10.63 16.19
CA ASN A 107 15.17 9.27 16.06
C ASN A 107 14.96 8.42 17.32
N GLU A 108 13.86 8.62 18.04
CA GLU A 108 13.48 7.81 19.22
C GLU A 108 12.90 6.45 18.83
N TYR A 109 12.47 6.30 17.56
CA TYR A 109 11.93 5.06 17.00
C TYR A 109 12.71 4.60 15.78
N GLU A 110 12.84 3.28 15.63
CA GLU A 110 13.43 2.66 14.45
C GLU A 110 12.49 2.71 13.24
N ASN A 111 13.06 2.66 12.03
CA ASN A 111 12.33 2.75 10.76
C ASN A 111 11.25 1.66 10.57
N TRP A 112 11.33 0.52 11.26
CA TRP A 112 10.29 -0.51 11.24
C TRP A 112 9.13 -0.19 12.19
N GLN A 113 9.39 0.42 13.35
CA GLN A 113 8.37 0.88 14.29
C GLN A 113 7.53 1.99 13.66
N ALA A 114 8.21 2.98 13.04
CA ALA A 114 7.54 4.04 12.30
C ALA A 114 6.66 3.49 11.16
N ALA A 115 7.13 2.47 10.44
CA ALA A 115 6.34 1.81 9.41
C ALA A 115 5.14 1.01 9.97
N GLY A 116 5.32 0.31 11.09
CA GLY A 116 4.27 -0.45 11.76
C GLY A 116 3.11 0.43 12.23
N VAL A 117 3.43 1.54 12.90
CA VAL A 117 2.44 2.56 13.28
C VAL A 117 1.70 3.09 12.06
N MET A 118 2.41 3.46 10.98
CA MET A 118 1.76 3.97 9.77
C MET A 118 0.81 2.95 9.12
N GLN A 119 1.18 1.67 9.09
CA GLN A 119 0.33 0.60 8.56
C GLN A 119 -0.94 0.39 9.41
N ARG A 120 -0.84 0.51 10.74
CA ARG A 120 -1.99 0.46 11.65
C ARG A 120 -2.89 1.69 11.50
N LEU A 121 -2.33 2.90 11.53
CA LEU A 121 -3.07 4.16 11.33
C LEU A 121 -3.84 4.21 10.00
N GLN A 122 -3.28 3.67 8.92
CA GLN A 122 -3.96 3.58 7.61
C GLN A 122 -5.18 2.65 7.60
N ARG A 123 -5.22 1.65 8.50
CA ARG A 123 -6.34 0.71 8.65
C ARG A 123 -7.41 1.21 9.61
N LEU A 124 -7.11 2.21 10.46
CA LEU A 124 -8.09 2.74 11.40
C LEU A 124 -9.13 3.65 10.70
N PRO A 125 -10.43 3.49 11.01
CA PRO A 125 -11.52 4.29 10.45
C PRO A 125 -11.67 5.68 11.13
N VAL A 126 -10.56 6.39 11.35
CA VAL A 126 -10.51 7.65 12.13
C VAL A 126 -11.38 8.75 11.50
N LEU A 127 -11.36 8.86 10.17
CA LEU A 127 -12.12 9.88 9.43
C LEU A 127 -13.62 9.58 9.42
N GLN A 128 -13.96 8.29 9.25
CA GLN A 128 -15.32 7.76 9.23
C GLN A 128 -16.01 7.85 10.59
N TRP A 129 -15.27 7.93 11.70
CA TRP A 129 -15.84 8.01 13.05
C TRP A 129 -16.74 9.24 13.26
N GLY A 130 -16.36 10.39 12.69
CA GLY A 130 -17.17 11.62 12.73
C GLY A 130 -18.43 11.53 11.85
N GLU A 131 -18.38 10.73 10.78
CA GLU A 131 -19.55 10.46 9.94
C GLU A 131 -20.52 9.50 10.64
N LEU A 132 -20.00 8.46 11.27
CA LEU A 132 -20.78 7.54 12.11
C LEU A 132 -21.43 8.25 13.31
N ALA A 133 -20.77 9.25 13.90
CA ALA A 133 -21.36 10.11 14.94
C ALA A 133 -22.50 11.01 14.41
N ALA A 134 -22.46 11.42 13.14
CA ALA A 134 -23.58 12.13 12.51
C ALA A 134 -24.78 11.20 12.22
N VAL A 135 -24.53 9.94 11.83
CA VAL A 135 -25.57 8.90 11.72
C VAL A 135 -26.19 8.61 13.09
N GLU A 136 -25.37 8.46 14.14
CA GLU A 136 -25.84 8.29 15.52
C GLU A 136 -26.70 9.46 16.01
N SER A 137 -26.29 10.69 15.69
CA SER A 137 -27.06 11.91 16.00
C SER A 137 -28.41 11.96 15.26
N PHE A 138 -28.46 11.45 14.02
CA PHE A 138 -29.72 11.31 13.27
C PHE A 138 -30.65 10.28 13.92
N VAL A 139 -30.13 9.10 14.27
CA VAL A 139 -30.88 8.04 14.98
C VAL A 139 -31.47 8.56 16.30
N LEU A 140 -30.71 9.35 17.06
CA LEU A 140 -31.18 10.00 18.30
C LEU A 140 -32.23 11.11 18.07
N SER A 141 -32.36 11.63 16.85
CA SER A 141 -33.31 12.69 16.50
C SER A 141 -34.64 12.18 15.93
N GLN A 142 -34.77 10.88 15.68
CA GLN A 142 -36.00 10.24 15.23
C GLN A 142 -36.86 9.80 16.43
N ASP A 143 -38.13 10.19 16.44
CA ASP A 143 -39.14 9.68 17.39
C ASP A 143 -39.71 8.30 16.94
N GLU A 144 -39.44 7.88 15.69
CA GLU A 144 -39.93 6.63 15.12
C GLU A 144 -38.76 5.66 14.84
N GLY A 145 -38.73 4.52 15.54
CA GLY A 145 -37.76 3.44 15.31
C GLY A 145 -37.33 2.71 16.57
N ASP A 146 -36.51 1.67 16.41
CA ASP A 146 -35.78 1.06 17.54
C ASP A 146 -34.43 1.75 17.70
N THR A 147 -34.47 2.92 18.36
CA THR A 147 -33.29 3.75 18.64
C THR A 147 -32.27 2.98 19.48
N GLU A 148 -32.70 2.13 20.41
CA GLU A 148 -31.78 1.39 21.30
C GLU A 148 -31.03 0.30 20.54
N GLU A 149 -31.72 -0.50 19.73
CA GLU A 149 -31.10 -1.50 18.84
C GLU A 149 -30.14 -0.84 17.84
N SER A 150 -30.55 0.28 17.23
CA SER A 150 -29.71 1.01 16.27
C SER A 150 -28.41 1.52 16.90
N LEU A 151 -28.49 2.11 18.09
CA LEU A 151 -27.32 2.55 18.86
C LEU A 151 -26.44 1.37 19.30
N LYS A 152 -27.04 0.23 19.67
CA LYS A 152 -26.31 -1.00 19.98
C LYS A 152 -25.46 -1.43 18.76
N GLN A 153 -26.04 -1.55 17.58
CA GLN A 153 -25.31 -1.99 16.38
C GLN A 153 -24.20 -1.01 15.96
N ILE A 154 -24.41 0.31 16.09
CA ILE A 154 -23.34 1.32 15.92
C ILE A 154 -22.20 1.10 16.93
N SER A 155 -22.52 0.84 18.20
CA SER A 155 -21.50 0.58 19.22
C SER A 155 -20.71 -0.71 18.99
N ARG A 156 -21.37 -1.78 18.49
CA ARG A 156 -20.72 -3.04 18.14
C ARG A 156 -19.75 -2.90 16.96
N LEU A 157 -20.07 -2.06 15.98
CA LEU A 157 -19.15 -1.71 14.89
C LEU A 157 -17.89 -0.99 15.41
N ARG A 158 -18.06 -0.03 16.33
CA ARG A 158 -16.92 0.63 17.00
C ARG A 158 -16.08 -0.38 17.78
N ARG A 159 -16.71 -1.36 18.44
CA ARG A 159 -16.02 -2.45 19.15
C ARG A 159 -15.24 -3.37 18.21
N ALA A 160 -15.77 -3.66 17.03
CA ALA A 160 -15.03 -4.42 16.01
C ALA A 160 -13.75 -3.69 15.56
N ALA A 161 -13.76 -2.36 15.48
CA ALA A 161 -12.57 -1.57 15.16
C ALA A 161 -11.56 -1.51 16.31
N GLU A 162 -12.03 -1.40 17.56
CA GLU A 162 -11.19 -1.48 18.77
C GLU A 162 -10.46 -2.83 18.86
N LEU A 163 -11.11 -3.92 18.47
CA LEU A 163 -10.56 -5.28 18.47
C LEU A 163 -9.70 -5.62 17.23
N ASP A 164 -9.34 -4.65 16.38
CA ASP A 164 -8.64 -4.83 15.09
C ASP A 164 -9.37 -5.74 14.06
N GLN A 165 -10.66 -6.03 14.27
CA GLN A 165 -11.49 -6.91 13.42
C GLN A 165 -12.30 -6.16 12.35
N ALA A 166 -12.34 -4.82 12.41
CA ALA A 166 -12.92 -3.96 11.39
C ALA A 166 -11.97 -2.81 11.05
N THR A 167 -11.92 -2.46 9.77
CA THR A 167 -10.98 -1.49 9.19
C THR A 167 -11.70 -0.31 8.55
N SER A 168 -10.93 0.69 8.09
CA SER A 168 -11.39 1.76 7.21
C SER A 168 -12.26 1.25 6.05
N PHE A 169 -11.88 0.16 5.38
CA PHE A 169 -12.68 -0.44 4.30
C PHE A 169 -14.06 -0.93 4.75
N ASP A 170 -14.16 -1.52 5.95
CA ASP A 170 -15.44 -1.99 6.49
C ASP A 170 -16.36 -0.81 6.84
N PHE A 171 -15.79 0.27 7.39
CA PHE A 171 -16.55 1.49 7.68
C PHE A 171 -17.00 2.21 6.40
N GLU A 172 -16.22 2.14 5.33
CA GLU A 172 -16.58 2.66 4.01
C GLU A 172 -17.74 1.88 3.38
N ASP A 173 -17.74 0.55 3.47
CA ASP A 173 -18.87 -0.27 3.01
C ASP A 173 -20.12 -0.06 3.87
N VAL A 174 -19.97 0.07 5.20
CA VAL A 174 -21.08 0.36 6.11
C VAL A 174 -21.71 1.72 5.83
N LEU A 175 -20.90 2.77 5.61
CA LEU A 175 -21.38 4.14 5.36
C LEU A 175 -21.80 4.41 3.90
N SER A 176 -21.53 3.48 2.97
CA SER A 176 -21.89 3.61 1.55
C SER A 176 -23.35 4.05 1.27
N PRO A 177 -24.40 3.64 2.03
CA PRO A 177 -25.77 4.10 1.80
C PRO A 177 -25.98 5.61 2.04
N VAL A 178 -25.15 6.21 2.89
CA VAL A 178 -25.24 7.63 3.28
C VAL A 178 -24.14 8.48 2.65
N HIS A 179 -23.37 7.94 1.70
CA HIS A 179 -22.31 8.65 0.98
C HIS A 179 -22.70 9.00 -0.46
N GLU A 180 -22.29 10.20 -0.88
CA GLU A 180 -22.29 10.63 -2.29
C GLU A 180 -20.85 11.01 -2.74
N PRO A 181 -20.52 10.92 -4.04
CA PRO A 181 -19.21 11.36 -4.55
C PRO A 181 -18.96 12.84 -4.32
N ALA A 182 -17.74 13.20 -3.92
CA ALA A 182 -17.35 14.58 -3.62
C ALA A 182 -15.93 14.92 -4.12
N ASP A 183 -15.70 16.18 -4.47
CA ASP A 183 -14.39 16.71 -4.84
C ASP A 183 -13.61 17.12 -3.57
N ASN A 184 -13.19 16.12 -2.80
CA ASN A 184 -12.41 16.26 -1.57
C ASN A 184 -11.37 15.13 -1.44
N ALA A 185 -10.51 15.18 -0.42
CA ALA A 185 -9.45 14.18 -0.20
C ALA A 185 -9.96 12.74 -0.01
N GLN A 186 -11.24 12.57 0.36
CA GLN A 186 -11.89 11.28 0.61
C GLN A 186 -12.69 10.77 -0.61
N GLY A 187 -12.84 11.58 -1.66
CA GLY A 187 -13.64 11.29 -2.85
C GLY A 187 -15.16 11.21 -2.62
N ARG A 188 -15.63 11.49 -1.40
CA ARG A 188 -17.02 11.28 -0.95
C ARG A 188 -17.38 12.17 0.24
N GLN A 189 -18.67 12.32 0.51
CA GLN A 189 -19.20 13.01 1.68
C GLN A 189 -20.54 12.42 2.12
N LEU A 190 -20.93 12.64 3.38
CA LEU A 190 -22.30 12.38 3.83
C LEU A 190 -23.34 13.17 3.03
N ILE A 191 -24.34 12.45 2.49
CA ILE A 191 -25.58 12.97 1.91
C ILE A 191 -26.29 13.83 2.95
N GLN A 192 -26.77 15.01 2.55
CA GLN A 192 -27.53 15.91 3.42
C GLN A 192 -28.78 16.45 2.70
N PRO A 193 -29.99 16.31 3.28
CA PRO A 193 -30.29 15.64 4.56
C PRO A 193 -30.15 14.11 4.48
N LEU A 194 -29.82 13.48 5.61
CA LEU A 194 -29.90 12.03 5.76
C LEU A 194 -31.37 11.56 5.68
N THR A 195 -31.57 10.32 5.24
CA THR A 195 -32.90 9.68 5.17
C THR A 195 -32.96 8.45 6.08
N ALA A 196 -34.13 8.16 6.64
CA ALA A 196 -34.32 7.00 7.52
C ALA A 196 -33.90 5.70 6.82
N THR A 197 -34.37 5.46 5.59
CA THR A 197 -34.04 4.25 4.81
C THR A 197 -32.54 4.08 4.59
N ALA A 198 -31.79 5.14 4.29
CA ALA A 198 -30.34 5.05 4.14
C ALA A 198 -29.64 4.75 5.46
N VAL A 199 -30.12 5.32 6.57
CA VAL A 199 -29.60 5.05 7.91
C VAL A 199 -29.92 3.63 8.36
N ASP A 200 -31.12 3.11 8.09
CA ASP A 200 -31.49 1.71 8.36
C ASP A 200 -30.54 0.73 7.65
N GLU A 201 -30.17 1.01 6.39
CA GLU A 201 -29.14 0.23 5.70
C GLU A 201 -27.77 0.28 6.39
N VAL A 202 -27.35 1.45 6.90
CA VAL A 202 -26.11 1.60 7.69
C VAL A 202 -26.19 0.74 8.96
N ILE A 203 -27.31 0.73 9.69
CA ILE A 203 -27.51 -0.09 10.88
C ILE A 203 -27.42 -1.59 10.55
N VAL A 204 -28.04 -2.04 9.45
CA VAL A 204 -27.97 -3.43 9.00
C VAL A 204 -26.54 -3.83 8.63
N ARG A 205 -25.79 -2.97 7.92
CA ARG A 205 -24.38 -3.25 7.58
C ARG A 205 -23.48 -3.24 8.81
N ALA A 206 -23.66 -2.30 9.73
CA ALA A 206 -22.93 -2.24 11.00
C ALA A 206 -23.10 -3.54 11.80
N ARG A 207 -24.34 -4.06 11.86
CA ARG A 207 -24.64 -5.36 12.45
C ARG A 207 -23.91 -6.50 11.72
N LEU A 208 -23.95 -6.55 10.38
CA LEU A 208 -23.28 -7.61 9.62
C LEU A 208 -21.77 -7.64 9.85
N VAL A 209 -21.11 -6.48 9.95
CA VAL A 209 -19.69 -6.38 10.30
C VAL A 209 -19.44 -6.83 11.74
N ALA A 210 -20.26 -6.40 12.70
CA ALA A 210 -20.15 -6.83 14.09
C ALA A 210 -20.36 -8.34 14.29
N ASP A 211 -21.37 -8.92 13.62
CA ASP A 211 -21.69 -10.35 13.65
C ASP A 211 -20.56 -11.17 13.00
N ARG A 212 -19.99 -10.71 11.88
CA ARG A 212 -18.81 -11.30 11.22
C ARG A 212 -17.56 -11.28 12.12
N SER A 213 -17.41 -10.24 12.93
CA SER A 213 -16.30 -10.07 13.88
C SER A 213 -16.56 -10.73 15.24
N GLU A 214 -17.64 -11.50 15.40
CA GLU A 214 -18.01 -12.20 16.65
C GLU A 214 -18.15 -11.26 17.88
N VAL A 215 -18.43 -9.97 17.64
CA VAL A 215 -18.65 -8.99 18.73
C VAL A 215 -19.93 -9.37 19.49
N PRO A 216 -19.95 -9.41 20.83
CA PRO A 216 -21.16 -9.69 21.60
C PRO A 216 -22.34 -8.77 21.22
N ASP A 217 -23.57 -9.28 21.27
CA ASP A 217 -24.78 -8.50 20.97
C ASP A 217 -25.24 -7.66 22.18
N GLU A 218 -24.36 -6.77 22.62
CA GLU A 218 -24.58 -5.83 23.72
C GLU A 218 -24.11 -4.41 23.32
N LYS A 219 -24.46 -3.42 24.15
CA LYS A 219 -24.15 -2.01 23.88
C LYS A 219 -22.87 -1.59 24.59
N PHE A 220 -21.95 -0.98 23.86
CA PHE A 220 -20.69 -0.45 24.38
C PHE A 220 -20.73 1.08 24.46
N THR A 221 -20.39 1.67 25.62
CA THR A 221 -20.49 3.12 25.84
C THR A 221 -19.15 3.88 25.77
N ASP A 222 -18.04 3.19 26.00
CA ASP A 222 -16.78 3.83 26.42
C ASP A 222 -15.67 3.77 25.34
N ILE A 223 -16.04 3.50 24.08
CA ILE A 223 -15.08 3.29 22.98
C ILE A 223 -14.55 4.64 22.47
N SER A 224 -13.47 5.12 23.07
CA SER A 224 -12.83 6.38 22.67
C SER A 224 -11.87 6.19 21.50
N LEU A 225 -12.06 7.00 20.45
CA LEU A 225 -11.22 6.98 19.25
C LEU A 225 -9.75 7.29 19.55
N ASP A 226 -9.49 8.12 20.56
CA ASP A 226 -8.13 8.49 20.94
C ASP A 226 -7.40 7.38 21.72
N ALA A 227 -8.13 6.51 22.44
CA ALA A 227 -7.57 5.32 23.06
C ALA A 227 -7.21 4.28 21.98
N ILE A 228 -8.11 4.03 21.02
CA ILE A 228 -7.82 3.14 19.87
C ILE A 228 -6.59 3.62 19.10
N VAL A 229 -6.51 4.92 18.78
CA VAL A 229 -5.35 5.47 18.06
C VAL A 229 -4.07 5.38 18.89
N GLN A 230 -4.14 5.59 20.21
CA GLN A 230 -2.99 5.40 21.10
C GLN A 230 -2.53 3.94 21.14
N GLU A 231 -3.46 3.00 21.33
CA GLU A 231 -3.18 1.57 21.38
C GLU A 231 -2.55 1.07 20.07
N GLN A 232 -3.02 1.54 18.92
CA GLN A 232 -2.42 1.21 17.62
C GLN A 232 -1.05 1.87 17.37
N ILE A 233 -0.78 3.03 17.97
CA ILE A 233 0.58 3.60 17.98
C ILE A 233 1.49 2.73 18.85
N ASP A 234 1.06 2.37 20.06
CA ASP A 234 1.86 1.58 21.00
C ASP A 234 2.12 0.15 20.48
N ALA A 235 1.10 -0.50 19.90
CA ALA A 235 1.25 -1.79 19.22
C ALA A 235 2.11 -1.70 17.95
N GLY A 236 2.01 -0.60 17.20
CA GLY A 236 2.88 -0.34 16.05
C GLY A 236 4.35 -0.15 16.42
N ILE A 237 4.63 0.38 17.61
CA ILE A 237 5.97 0.52 18.18
C ILE A 237 6.50 -0.81 18.75
N ALA A 238 5.64 -1.59 19.40
CA ALA A 238 6.03 -2.84 20.08
C ALA A 238 6.13 -4.05 19.15
N GLU A 239 5.15 -4.23 18.26
CA GLU A 239 4.97 -5.41 17.42
C GLU A 239 5.27 -5.14 15.94
N GLY A 240 5.12 -3.88 15.50
CA GLY A 240 5.20 -3.49 14.11
C GLY A 240 3.83 -3.51 13.42
N GLY A 241 3.86 -3.74 12.10
CA GLY A 241 2.64 -3.85 11.28
C GLY A 241 2.00 -5.24 11.35
N PHE A 242 0.86 -5.38 10.66
CA PHE A 242 0.19 -6.67 10.40
C PHE A 242 0.88 -7.47 9.28
#